data_AF-A0A1W1HQT4-F1
#
_entry.id   AF-A0A1W1HQT4-F1
#
_cell.length_a   1.000
_cell.length_b   1.000
_cell.length_c   1.000
_cell.angle_alpha   90.00
_cell.angle_beta   90.00
_cell.angle_gamma   90.00
#
_symmetry.space_group_name_H-M   'P 1'
#
loop_
_entity.id
_entity.type
_entity.pdbx_description
1 polymer ?
#
loop_
_entity_poly.entity_id
_entity_poly.type
_entity_poly.pdbx_seq_one_letter_code
_entity_poly.pdbx_strand_id
1 'polypeptide(L)'
;MAGPSRLGSIAIVTVLSCVVLGAVWSLVLYTLPQNDLASEPTPVSFPPQPATPASPAHTGVPAPPTPEPVSQPVVVREPAPVVQTEAQEHPPVEPVRAPFGRELKCDLEIEALCPEEEGERRACLLRKTAQLSAPCRPMLRERLVRMKEAMQQLRTACEADRRQFCREVPLGGGALVQCLESHAQEVSDQCFQLLPKRGRLLN
;
A
#
# COMPACT_ATOMS: atom_id res chain seq x y z
N MET A 1 -9.41 -27.34 54.69
CA MET A 1 -10.40 -26.25 54.57
C MET A 1 -10.00 -25.38 53.36
N ALA A 2 -10.40 -25.78 52.15
CA ALA A 2 -10.16 -24.99 50.93
C ALA A 2 -11.37 -24.07 50.73
N GLY A 3 -11.15 -22.76 50.82
CA GLY A 3 -12.22 -21.77 50.92
C GLY A 3 -13.08 -21.64 49.65
N PRO A 4 -14.37 -21.30 49.79
CA PRO A 4 -15.32 -21.12 48.69
C PRO A 4 -14.99 -19.96 47.72
N SER A 5 -13.99 -19.14 48.05
CA SER A 5 -13.64 -17.91 47.32
C SER A 5 -13.09 -18.13 45.91
N ARG A 6 -12.47 -19.29 45.63
CA ARG A 6 -11.91 -19.56 44.29
C ARG A 6 -12.98 -19.93 43.27
N LEU A 7 -14.00 -20.68 43.69
CA LEU A 7 -15.16 -21.01 42.85
C LEU A 7 -15.98 -19.75 42.51
N GLY A 8 -16.18 -18.86 43.48
CA GLY A 8 -16.84 -17.57 43.26
C GLY A 8 -16.07 -16.67 42.29
N SER A 9 -14.73 -16.62 42.41
CA SER A 9 -13.90 -15.81 41.51
C SER A 9 -13.95 -16.30 40.06
N ILE A 10 -13.90 -17.63 39.84
CA ILE A 10 -13.99 -18.21 38.49
C ILE A 10 -15.37 -17.94 37.88
N ALA A 11 -16.45 -18.09 38.66
CA ALA A 11 -17.80 -17.79 38.20
C ALA A 11 -17.95 -16.32 37.82
N ILE A 12 -17.45 -15.39 38.64
CA ILE A 12 -17.51 -13.94 38.36
C ILE A 12 -16.72 -13.60 37.09
N VAL A 13 -15.50 -14.11 36.92
CA VAL A 13 -14.70 -13.87 35.72
C VAL A 13 -15.38 -14.42 34.47
N THR A 14 -15.98 -15.60 34.56
CA THR A 14 -16.72 -16.21 33.45
C THR A 14 -17.95 -15.38 33.08
N VAL A 15 -18.73 -14.94 34.05
CA VAL A 15 -19.92 -14.10 33.82
C VAL A 15 -19.53 -12.75 33.23
N LEU A 16 -18.51 -12.09 33.76
CA LEU A 16 -18.02 -10.82 33.21
C LEU A 16 -17.51 -10.99 31.77
N SER A 17 -16.79 -12.06 31.49
CA SER A 17 -16.34 -12.40 30.13
C SER A 17 -17.52 -12.59 29.17
N CYS A 18 -18.54 -13.36 29.57
CA CYS A 18 -19.75 -13.55 28.77
C CYS A 18 -20.52 -12.24 28.52
N VAL A 19 -20.62 -11.36 29.52
CA VAL A 19 -21.29 -10.05 29.38
C VAL A 19 -20.54 -9.15 28.41
N VAL A 20 -19.21 -9.10 28.52
CA VAL A 20 -18.37 -8.30 27.61
C VAL A 20 -18.44 -8.85 26.18
N LEU A 21 -18.33 -10.16 26.00
CA LEU A 21 -18.46 -10.79 24.69
C LEU A 21 -19.86 -10.52 24.10
N GLY A 22 -20.93 -10.72 24.87
CA GLY A 22 -22.29 -10.42 24.40
C GLY A 22 -22.49 -8.96 23.99
N ALA A 23 -21.97 -8.01 24.77
CA ALA A 23 -22.04 -6.59 24.46
C ALA A 23 -21.26 -6.23 23.18
N VAL A 24 -20.05 -6.76 23.01
CA VAL A 24 -19.23 -6.55 21.81
C VAL A 24 -19.91 -7.15 20.58
N TRP A 25 -20.41 -8.39 20.66
CA TRP A 25 -21.13 -9.04 19.55
C TRP A 25 -22.43 -8.31 19.19
N SER A 26 -23.19 -7.87 20.19
CA SER A 26 -24.39 -7.06 19.98
C SER A 26 -24.05 -5.73 19.32
N LEU A 27 -22.99 -5.07 19.77
CA LEU A 27 -22.51 -3.83 19.14
C LEU A 27 -22.05 -4.07 17.71
N VAL A 28 -21.33 -5.15 17.42
CA VAL A 28 -20.92 -5.52 16.06
C VAL A 28 -22.14 -5.78 15.17
N LEU A 29 -23.16 -6.50 15.65
CA LEU A 29 -24.39 -6.72 14.89
C LEU A 29 -25.21 -5.43 14.69
N TYR A 30 -25.22 -4.54 15.68
CA TYR A 30 -25.95 -3.27 15.63
C TYR A 30 -25.24 -2.22 14.77
N THR A 31 -23.90 -2.25 14.75
CA THR A 31 -23.04 -1.33 13.99
C THR A 31 -22.68 -1.85 12.60
N LEU A 32 -23.10 -3.06 12.23
CA LEU A 32 -23.13 -3.53 10.85
C LEU A 32 -24.46 -3.08 10.22
N PRO A 33 -24.51 -1.92 9.54
CA PRO A 33 -25.65 -1.58 8.71
C PRO A 33 -25.79 -2.65 7.62
N GLN A 34 -27.02 -3.12 7.41
CA GLN A 34 -27.44 -3.87 6.24
C GLN A 34 -27.13 -3.06 4.98
N ASN A 35 -25.90 -3.19 4.48
CA ASN A 35 -25.63 -2.96 3.09
C ASN A 35 -26.28 -4.14 2.35
N ASP A 36 -27.17 -3.83 1.41
CA ASP A 36 -27.92 -4.73 0.54
C ASP A 36 -29.25 -5.31 1.08
N LEU A 37 -30.32 -4.54 0.89
CA LEU A 37 -31.38 -5.03 0.02
C LEU A 37 -31.43 -4.15 -1.24
N ALA A 38 -30.66 -4.62 -2.22
CA ALA A 38 -30.84 -4.33 -3.63
C ALA A 38 -32.32 -4.17 -3.98
N SER A 39 -32.69 -3.00 -4.51
CA SER A 39 -33.86 -2.90 -5.37
C SER A 39 -33.54 -3.70 -6.64
N GLU A 40 -34.30 -4.76 -6.83
CA GLU A 40 -34.42 -5.55 -8.04
C GLU A 40 -34.47 -4.63 -9.28
N PRO A 41 -33.50 -4.69 -10.21
CA PRO A 41 -33.67 -4.04 -11.49
C PRO A 41 -34.71 -4.80 -12.29
N THR A 42 -35.88 -4.18 -12.43
CA THR A 42 -36.91 -4.50 -13.43
C THR A 42 -36.29 -4.88 -14.78
N PRO A 43 -36.77 -5.94 -15.46
CA PRO A 43 -36.26 -6.32 -16.77
C PRO A 43 -36.67 -5.27 -17.81
N VAL A 44 -35.74 -4.40 -18.19
CA VAL A 44 -35.88 -3.51 -19.35
C VAL A 44 -35.78 -4.38 -20.60
N SER A 45 -36.94 -4.57 -21.25
CA SER A 45 -37.07 -5.20 -22.55
C SER A 45 -36.36 -4.35 -23.61
N PHE A 46 -35.23 -4.83 -24.14
CA PHE A 46 -34.46 -4.15 -25.19
C PHE A 46 -35.01 -4.58 -26.56
N PRO A 47 -35.49 -3.66 -27.43
CA PRO A 47 -35.94 -4.00 -28.77
C PRO A 47 -34.77 -4.41 -29.68
N PRO A 48 -35.03 -5.22 -30.73
CA PRO A 48 -33.98 -5.82 -31.56
C PRO A 48 -33.25 -4.77 -32.40
N GLN A 49 -31.92 -4.78 -32.37
CA GLN A 49 -31.09 -3.96 -33.26
C GLN A 49 -31.09 -4.55 -34.69
N PRO A 50 -31.32 -3.74 -35.73
CA PRO A 50 -31.11 -4.16 -37.11
C PRO A 50 -29.63 -4.13 -37.51
N ALA A 51 -29.34 -5.02 -38.46
CA ALA A 51 -28.07 -5.35 -39.09
C ALA A 51 -27.06 -4.22 -39.37
N THR A 52 -25.79 -4.60 -39.21
CA THR A 52 -24.59 -4.02 -39.83
C THR A 52 -24.74 -3.81 -41.34
N PRO A 53 -24.06 -2.78 -41.88
CA PRO A 53 -23.36 -2.97 -43.14
C PRO A 53 -21.90 -2.49 -43.11
N ALA A 54 -21.06 -3.39 -43.63
CA ALA A 54 -19.91 -3.18 -44.50
C ALA A 54 -18.85 -2.10 -44.20
N SER A 55 -17.64 -2.63 -43.95
CA SER A 55 -16.33 -2.02 -44.21
C SER A 55 -16.17 -1.42 -45.62
N PRO A 56 -15.26 -0.45 -45.79
CA PRO A 56 -14.29 -0.60 -46.88
C PRO A 56 -12.83 -0.36 -46.44
N ALA A 57 -12.01 -1.35 -46.80
CA ALA A 57 -10.70 -1.29 -47.45
C ALA A 57 -9.63 -0.25 -47.00
N HIS A 58 -8.54 -0.82 -46.48
CA HIS A 58 -7.13 -0.66 -46.89
C HIS A 58 -6.63 0.68 -47.41
N THR A 59 -5.68 1.27 -46.68
CA THR A 59 -4.34 1.71 -47.12
C THR A 59 -3.68 2.37 -45.89
N GLY A 60 -2.40 2.28 -45.56
CA GLY A 60 -1.19 1.83 -46.21
C GLY A 60 -0.09 2.47 -45.35
N VAL A 61 0.74 1.67 -44.71
CA VAL A 61 1.93 2.11 -43.96
C VAL A 61 3.01 2.56 -44.94
N PRO A 62 3.73 3.66 -44.64
CA PRO A 62 5.16 3.70 -44.96
C PRO A 62 6.02 3.94 -43.71
N ALA A 63 7.15 3.22 -43.69
CA ALA A 63 8.22 3.21 -42.70
C ALA A 63 9.15 4.46 -42.82
N PRO A 64 10.13 4.64 -41.91
CA PRO A 64 10.75 5.93 -41.55
C PRO A 64 12.03 6.25 -42.36
N PRO A 65 12.54 7.50 -42.28
CA PRO A 65 13.95 7.77 -42.54
C PRO A 65 14.75 8.17 -41.29
N THR A 66 15.99 7.67 -41.28
CA THR A 66 17.14 7.79 -40.35
C THR A 66 17.74 9.22 -40.30
N PRO A 67 18.64 9.55 -39.34
CA PRO A 67 18.97 10.91 -38.90
C PRO A 67 20.29 11.50 -39.48
N GLU A 68 20.52 12.79 -39.16
CA GLU A 68 21.76 13.64 -39.18
C GLU A 68 21.73 14.86 -40.14
N PRO A 69 22.55 15.93 -39.95
CA PRO A 69 23.01 16.59 -38.72
C PRO A 69 22.88 18.15 -38.73
N VAL A 70 22.93 18.74 -37.52
CA VAL A 70 23.40 20.09 -37.10
C VAL A 70 23.29 21.30 -38.06
N SER A 71 22.59 22.36 -37.61
CA SER A 71 23.07 23.77 -37.66
C SER A 71 22.19 24.66 -36.77
N GLN A 72 22.79 25.32 -35.77
CA GLN A 72 22.15 26.30 -34.89
C GLN A 72 22.23 27.70 -35.52
N PRO A 73 21.29 28.61 -35.21
CA PRO A 73 21.70 29.97 -34.87
C PRO A 73 20.98 30.55 -33.63
N VAL A 74 21.80 30.88 -32.63
CA VAL A 74 21.86 32.03 -31.70
C VAL A 74 20.72 33.10 -31.71
N VAL A 75 20.08 33.25 -30.52
CA VAL A 75 19.58 34.46 -29.79
C VAL A 75 18.29 35.13 -30.35
N VAL A 76 17.21 35.34 -29.56
CA VAL A 76 16.98 36.39 -28.54
C VAL A 76 16.04 35.90 -27.42
N ARG A 77 16.37 36.24 -26.15
CA ARG A 77 15.47 36.11 -24.99
C ARG A 77 14.43 37.23 -25.03
N GLU A 78 13.16 36.88 -25.21
CA GLU A 78 12.04 37.80 -25.07
C GLU A 78 11.31 37.52 -23.72
N PRO A 79 11.00 38.55 -22.92
CA PRO A 79 10.44 38.37 -21.57
C PRO A 79 9.00 37.85 -21.60
N ALA A 80 8.69 36.96 -20.66
CA ALA A 80 7.38 36.33 -20.53
C ALA A 80 6.25 37.36 -20.36
N PRO A 81 5.10 37.20 -21.06
CA PRO A 81 3.91 37.96 -20.73
C PRO A 81 3.31 37.42 -19.44
N VAL A 82 3.12 38.34 -18.49
CA VAL A 82 2.44 38.13 -17.21
C VAL A 82 0.99 37.75 -17.52
N VAL A 83 0.62 36.47 -17.31
CA VAL A 83 -0.78 36.05 -17.41
C VAL A 83 -1.49 36.43 -16.11
N GLN A 84 -2.51 37.27 -16.28
CA GLN A 84 -3.32 37.84 -15.22
C GLN A 84 -4.23 36.76 -14.60
N THR A 85 -4.26 36.74 -13.27
CA THR A 85 -5.22 35.98 -12.47
C THR A 85 -6.60 36.55 -12.71
N GLU A 86 -7.44 35.81 -13.45
CA GLU A 86 -8.84 36.13 -13.63
C GLU A 86 -9.69 35.09 -12.89
N ALA A 87 -10.47 35.59 -11.93
CA ALA A 87 -11.39 34.81 -11.13
C ALA A 87 -12.54 34.32 -12.01
N GLN A 88 -12.48 33.06 -12.45
CA GLN A 88 -13.58 32.41 -13.14
C GLN A 88 -14.41 31.59 -12.16
N GLU A 89 -15.69 31.94 -12.13
CA GLU A 89 -16.83 31.30 -11.49
C GLU A 89 -16.73 29.76 -11.48
N HIS A 90 -16.92 29.19 -10.29
CA HIS A 90 -16.82 27.75 -10.03
C HIS A 90 -17.89 26.95 -10.82
N PRO A 91 -17.53 26.00 -11.70
CA PRO A 91 -18.42 24.87 -11.96
C PRO A 91 -18.50 24.02 -10.68
N PRO A 92 -19.63 23.33 -10.39
CA PRO A 92 -19.76 22.53 -9.17
C PRO A 92 -18.67 21.46 -9.19
N VAL A 93 -17.67 21.66 -8.35
CA VAL A 93 -16.65 20.67 -8.03
C VAL A 93 -17.40 19.54 -7.34
N GLU A 94 -17.73 18.49 -8.09
CA GLU A 94 -17.99 17.16 -7.55
C GLU A 94 -17.00 16.93 -6.41
N PRO A 95 -17.44 16.51 -5.21
CA PRO A 95 -16.55 16.44 -4.06
C PRO A 95 -15.41 15.51 -4.42
N VAL A 96 -14.20 16.09 -4.60
CA VAL A 96 -12.96 15.34 -4.80
C VAL A 96 -12.79 14.54 -3.53
N ARG A 97 -13.31 13.31 -3.56
CA ARG A 97 -13.22 12.36 -2.47
C ARG A 97 -11.73 12.11 -2.30
N ALA A 98 -11.23 12.62 -1.19
CA ALA A 98 -9.83 12.63 -0.81
C ALA A 98 -9.09 11.35 -1.23
N PRO A 99 -7.86 11.47 -1.77
CA PRO A 99 -7.05 10.33 -2.21
C PRO A 99 -6.59 9.44 -1.04
N PHE A 100 -6.86 9.84 0.20
CA PHE A 100 -6.50 9.10 1.40
C PHE A 100 -7.27 7.78 1.55
N GLY A 101 -8.49 7.68 1.01
CA GLY A 101 -9.29 6.45 1.11
C GLY A 101 -8.73 5.28 0.28
N ARG A 102 -8.06 5.59 -0.85
CA ARG A 102 -7.46 4.55 -1.71
C ARG A 102 -6.15 4.01 -1.12
N GLU A 103 -5.32 4.86 -0.53
CA GLU A 103 -4.08 4.44 0.15
C GLU A 103 -4.40 3.47 1.29
N LEU A 104 -5.30 3.87 2.20
CA LEU A 104 -5.71 3.04 3.32
C LEU A 104 -6.33 1.71 2.86
N LYS A 105 -7.13 1.72 1.78
CA LYS A 105 -7.70 0.49 1.23
C LYS A 105 -6.63 -0.43 0.64
N CYS A 106 -5.63 0.14 -0.02
CA CYS A 106 -4.50 -0.63 -0.52
C CYS A 106 -3.64 -1.19 0.62
N ASP A 107 -3.44 -0.44 1.70
CA ASP A 107 -2.74 -0.93 2.89
C ASP A 107 -3.44 -2.12 3.52
N LEU A 108 -4.77 -2.05 3.67
CA LEU A 108 -5.58 -3.17 4.18
C LEU A 108 -5.51 -4.40 3.27
N GLU A 109 -5.55 -4.21 1.95
CA GLU A 109 -5.37 -5.32 0.98
C GLU A 109 -3.96 -5.95 1.09
N ILE A 110 -2.92 -5.12 1.24
CA ILE A 110 -1.53 -5.57 1.38
C ILE A 110 -1.34 -6.37 2.68
N GLU A 111 -1.89 -5.88 3.79
CA GLU A 111 -1.80 -6.50 5.11
C GLU A 111 -2.53 -7.84 5.16
N ALA A 112 -3.74 -7.90 4.60
CA ALA A 112 -4.52 -9.13 4.52
C ALA A 112 -3.84 -10.19 3.62
N LEU A 113 -3.08 -9.75 2.62
CA LEU A 113 -2.45 -10.63 1.64
C LEU A 113 -1.11 -11.21 2.11
N CYS A 114 -0.37 -10.44 2.91
CA CYS A 114 0.96 -10.79 3.41
C CYS A 114 1.14 -10.30 4.87
N PRO A 115 0.69 -11.10 5.86
CA PRO A 115 0.88 -10.78 7.28
C PRO A 115 2.36 -10.74 7.68
N GLU A 116 2.68 -10.01 8.75
CA GLU A 116 4.06 -9.70 9.17
C GLU A 116 4.80 -10.88 9.84
N GLU A 117 4.09 -11.95 10.21
CA GLU A 117 4.55 -13.02 11.10
C GLU A 117 5.70 -13.90 10.55
N GLU A 118 6.01 -13.87 9.26
CA GLU A 118 6.97 -14.82 8.64
C GLU A 118 8.29 -14.22 8.13
N GLY A 119 8.63 -12.97 8.43
CA GLY A 119 9.96 -12.41 8.05
C GLY A 119 10.22 -12.27 6.54
N GLU A 120 9.25 -12.69 5.71
CA GLU A 120 9.33 -12.70 4.26
C GLU A 120 8.24 -11.84 3.61
N ARG A 121 7.66 -10.88 4.35
CA ARG A 121 6.62 -9.95 3.86
C ARG A 121 6.97 -9.37 2.49
N ARG A 122 8.23 -8.97 2.29
CA ARG A 122 8.74 -8.50 0.98
C ARG A 122 8.62 -9.55 -0.12
N ALA A 123 9.07 -10.78 0.13
CA ALA A 123 9.03 -11.86 -0.85
C ALA A 123 7.60 -12.29 -1.15
N CYS A 124 6.74 -12.34 -0.12
CA CYS A 124 5.30 -12.57 -0.26
C CYS A 124 4.66 -11.52 -1.20
N LEU A 125 4.92 -10.23 -0.94
CA LEU A 125 4.36 -9.14 -1.74
C LEU A 125 4.81 -9.19 -3.20
N LEU A 126 6.08 -9.53 -3.45
CA LEU A 126 6.61 -9.71 -4.81
C LEU A 126 5.87 -10.83 -5.55
N ARG A 127 5.57 -11.95 -4.88
CA ARG A 127 4.84 -13.08 -5.49
C ARG A 127 3.36 -12.78 -5.69
N LYS A 128 2.75 -12.07 -4.74
CA LYS A 128 1.31 -11.81 -4.71
C LYS A 128 0.90 -10.47 -5.34
N THR A 129 1.83 -9.73 -5.95
CA THR A 129 1.54 -8.43 -6.59
C THR A 129 0.37 -8.49 -7.59
N ALA A 130 0.21 -9.58 -8.34
CA ALA A 130 -0.88 -9.75 -9.29
C ALA A 130 -2.26 -9.99 -8.62
N GLN A 131 -2.27 -10.48 -7.38
CA GLN A 131 -3.49 -10.74 -6.58
C GLN A 131 -4.07 -9.46 -5.96
N LEU A 132 -3.30 -8.37 -5.93
CA LEU A 132 -3.81 -7.05 -5.55
C LEU A 132 -4.72 -6.46 -6.62
N SER A 133 -5.66 -5.63 -6.17
CA SER A 133 -6.51 -4.85 -7.04
C SER A 133 -5.69 -3.97 -7.98
N ALA A 134 -6.18 -3.78 -9.22
CA ALA A 134 -5.50 -2.99 -10.24
C ALA A 134 -5.01 -1.60 -9.77
N PRO A 135 -5.79 -0.81 -8.98
CA PRO A 135 -5.32 0.49 -8.49
C PRO A 135 -4.21 0.39 -7.42
N CYS A 136 -4.11 -0.73 -6.69
CA CYS A 136 -3.13 -0.88 -5.60
C CYS A 136 -1.76 -1.40 -6.05
N ARG A 137 -1.68 -2.04 -7.23
CA ARG A 137 -0.40 -2.53 -7.80
C ARG A 137 0.69 -1.46 -7.95
N PRO A 138 0.43 -0.27 -8.53
CA PRO A 138 1.46 0.76 -8.63
C PRO A 138 1.95 1.23 -7.25
N MET A 139 1.05 1.33 -6.27
CA MET A 139 1.37 1.76 -4.91
C MET A 139 2.25 0.75 -4.18
N LEU A 140 1.93 -0.55 -4.33
CA LEU A 140 2.81 -1.61 -3.81
C LEU A 140 4.20 -1.55 -4.46
N ARG A 141 4.28 -1.34 -5.78
CA ARG A 141 5.57 -1.27 -6.49
C ARG A 141 6.44 -0.15 -5.93
N GLU A 142 5.86 1.03 -5.71
CA GLU A 142 6.57 2.15 -5.11
C GLU A 142 7.04 1.82 -3.68
N ARG A 143 6.17 1.25 -2.85
CA ARG A 143 6.53 0.82 -1.49
C ARG A 143 7.67 -0.19 -1.48
N LEU A 144 7.68 -1.16 -2.40
CA LEU A 144 8.75 -2.14 -2.55
C LEU A 144 10.08 -1.49 -2.95
N VAL A 145 10.06 -0.44 -3.77
CA VAL A 145 11.25 0.35 -4.13
C VAL A 145 11.77 1.10 -2.90
N ARG A 146 10.91 1.83 -2.20
CA ARG A 146 11.27 2.54 -0.95
C ARG A 146 11.87 1.62 0.10
N MET A 147 11.24 0.46 0.32
CA MET A 147 11.75 -0.55 1.25
C MET A 147 13.12 -1.10 0.81
N LYS A 148 13.36 -1.24 -0.51
CA LYS A 148 14.66 -1.66 -1.03
C LYS A 148 15.74 -0.62 -0.76
N GLU A 149 15.44 0.65 -1.01
CA GLU A 149 16.35 1.78 -0.78
C GLU A 149 16.69 1.89 0.71
N ALA A 150 15.69 1.86 1.60
CA ALA A 150 15.89 1.89 3.04
C ALA A 150 16.77 0.72 3.53
N MET A 151 16.53 -0.49 3.01
CA MET A 151 17.36 -1.65 3.35
C MET A 151 18.81 -1.50 2.85
N GLN A 152 19.02 -0.89 1.68
CA GLN A 152 20.36 -0.62 1.18
C GLN A 152 21.09 0.40 2.06
N GLN A 153 20.42 1.49 2.43
CA GLN A 153 20.96 2.51 3.32
C GLN A 153 21.32 1.94 4.70
N LEU A 154 20.44 1.10 5.26
CA LEU A 154 20.71 0.38 6.50
C LEU A 154 21.96 -0.51 6.37
N ARG A 155 22.08 -1.27 5.28
CA ARG A 155 23.24 -2.15 5.04
C ARG A 155 24.55 -1.36 4.95
N THR A 156 24.54 -0.21 4.30
CA THR A 156 25.74 0.62 4.16
C THR A 156 26.13 1.27 5.48
N ALA A 157 25.16 1.78 6.23
CA ALA A 157 25.44 2.43 7.51
C ALA A 157 25.87 1.43 8.60
N CYS A 158 25.22 0.26 8.65
CA CYS A 158 25.51 -0.79 9.62
C CYS A 158 26.61 -1.77 9.15
N GLU A 159 27.37 -1.47 8.09
CA GLU A 159 28.33 -2.44 7.55
C GLU A 159 29.41 -2.82 8.56
N ALA A 160 29.94 -1.85 9.31
CA ALA A 160 30.95 -2.06 10.33
C ALA A 160 30.37 -2.89 11.50
N ASP A 161 29.21 -2.47 12.01
CA ASP A 161 28.50 -3.14 13.09
C ASP A 161 28.14 -4.59 12.73
N ARG A 162 27.69 -4.83 11.49
CA ARG A 162 27.46 -6.18 10.97
C ARG A 162 28.72 -7.04 11.02
N ARG A 163 29.88 -6.51 10.63
CA ARG A 163 31.14 -7.28 10.62
C ARG A 163 31.59 -7.65 12.04
N GLN A 164 31.25 -6.82 13.02
CA GLN A 164 31.60 -6.99 14.42
C GLN A 164 30.63 -7.94 15.15
N PHE A 165 29.31 -7.74 14.99
CA PHE A 165 28.29 -8.44 15.77
C PHE A 165 27.55 -9.53 14.98
N CYS A 166 27.35 -9.34 13.67
CA CYS A 166 26.45 -10.18 12.84
C CYS A 166 27.16 -10.87 11.66
N ARG A 167 28.43 -11.27 11.85
CA ARG A 167 29.29 -11.75 10.75
C ARG A 167 28.78 -13.04 10.08
N GLU A 168 28.13 -13.89 10.86
CA GLU A 168 27.61 -15.19 10.42
C GLU A 168 26.17 -15.13 9.86
N VAL A 169 25.56 -13.94 9.88
CA VAL A 169 24.15 -13.78 9.52
C VAL A 169 23.99 -13.63 8.00
N PRO A 170 23.12 -14.43 7.36
CA PRO A 170 22.89 -14.33 5.93
C PRO A 170 22.19 -13.02 5.55
N LEU A 171 22.50 -12.52 4.34
CA LEU A 171 22.04 -11.23 3.82
C LEU A 171 20.56 -11.20 3.35
N GLY A 172 19.73 -12.15 3.81
CA GLY A 172 18.36 -12.38 3.36
C GLY A 172 17.34 -12.48 4.51
N GLY A 173 16.06 -12.36 4.16
CA GLY A 173 14.94 -12.71 5.06
C GLY A 173 14.84 -11.90 6.36
N GLY A 174 15.43 -10.71 6.44
CA GLY A 174 15.37 -9.89 7.66
C GLY A 174 16.30 -10.33 8.80
N ALA A 175 17.04 -11.44 8.65
CA ALA A 175 17.94 -11.95 9.70
C ALA A 175 19.01 -10.94 10.13
N LEU A 176 19.58 -10.20 9.17
CA LEU A 176 20.53 -9.12 9.46
C LEU A 176 19.91 -8.03 10.36
N VAL A 177 18.67 -7.65 10.07
CA VAL A 177 17.95 -6.63 10.84
C VAL A 177 17.72 -7.12 12.25
N GLN A 178 17.26 -8.36 12.40
CA GLN A 178 17.01 -8.98 13.71
C GLN A 178 18.28 -9.06 14.57
N CYS A 179 19.43 -9.39 13.97
CA CYS A 179 20.71 -9.39 14.68
C CYS A 179 21.16 -7.98 15.08
N LEU A 180 21.04 -7.00 14.18
CA LEU A 180 21.39 -5.62 14.52
C LEU A 180 20.44 -5.05 15.59
N GLU A 181 19.17 -5.45 15.59
CA GLU A 181 18.21 -5.11 16.64
C GLU A 181 18.58 -5.72 17.99
N SER A 182 19.06 -6.97 18.04
CA SER A 182 19.51 -7.57 19.31
C SER A 182 20.76 -6.86 19.88
N HIS A 183 21.56 -6.24 19.02
CA HIS A 183 22.73 -5.44 19.38
C HIS A 183 22.48 -3.93 19.32
N ALA A 184 21.22 -3.48 19.34
CA ALA A 184 20.88 -2.07 19.12
C ALA A 184 21.54 -1.07 20.09
N GLN A 185 21.98 -1.53 21.28
CA GLN A 185 22.73 -0.70 22.24
C GLN A 185 24.25 -0.71 22.02
N GLU A 186 24.77 -1.64 21.22
CA GLU A 186 26.19 -1.85 20.96
C GLU A 186 26.61 -1.39 19.56
N VAL A 187 25.66 -1.25 18.64
CA VAL A 187 25.89 -0.71 17.29
C VAL A 187 26.16 0.80 17.31
N SER A 188 26.80 1.29 16.26
CA SER A 188 27.01 2.73 16.05
C SER A 188 25.71 3.54 16.02
N ASP A 189 25.79 4.81 16.41
CA ASP A 189 24.65 5.74 16.37
C ASP A 189 24.03 5.87 14.97
N GLN A 190 24.86 5.80 13.92
CA GLN A 190 24.40 5.83 12.53
C GLN A 190 23.56 4.60 12.19
N CYS A 191 24.01 3.42 12.61
CA CYS A 191 23.25 2.20 12.42
C CYS A 191 21.95 2.21 13.24
N PHE A 192 22.02 2.59 14.51
CA PHE A 192 20.88 2.62 15.41
C PHE A 192 19.73 3.51 14.90
N GLN A 193 20.04 4.66 14.30
CA GLN A 193 19.04 5.57 13.74
C GLN A 193 18.26 4.98 12.56
N LEU A 194 18.89 4.07 11.80
CA LEU A 194 18.30 3.46 10.62
C LEU A 194 17.62 2.13 10.92
N LEU A 195 17.84 1.55 12.10
CA LEU A 195 17.18 0.30 12.48
C LEU A 195 15.66 0.47 12.50
N PRO A 196 14.93 -0.42 11.81
CA PRO A 196 13.47 -0.41 11.84
C PRO A 196 13.02 -0.93 13.21
N LYS A 197 12.73 -0.01 14.14
CA LYS A 197 11.99 -0.35 15.35
C LYS A 197 10.68 -1.00 14.90
N ARG A 198 10.36 -2.21 15.38
CA ARG A 198 9.13 -2.97 15.03
C ARG A 198 7.99 -2.05 14.58
N GLY A 199 7.60 -2.17 13.30
CA GLY A 199 6.54 -1.37 12.66
C GLY A 199 6.96 -0.21 11.76
N ARG A 200 8.24 0.17 11.65
CA ARG A 200 8.65 1.35 10.83
C ARG A 200 8.85 1.10 9.33
N LEU A 201 8.91 -0.16 8.86
CA LEU A 201 9.06 -0.44 7.42
C LEU A 201 7.75 -0.28 6.62
N LEU A 202 6.65 0.03 7.31
CA LEU A 202 5.29 0.03 6.77
C LEU A 202 4.52 1.33 6.96
N ASN A 203 5.16 2.41 7.39
CA ASN A 203 4.52 3.72 7.44
C ASN A 203 5.13 4.68 6.41
#